data_AF-A0A971RTR4-F1
#
_entry.id   AF-A0A971RTR4-F1
#
_cell.length_a   1.000
_cell.length_b   1.000
_cell.length_c   1.000
_cell.angle_alpha   90.00
_cell.angle_beta   90.00
_cell.angle_gamma   90.00
#
_symmetry.space_group_name_H-M   'P 1'
#
loop_
_entity.id
_entity.type
_entity.pdbx_description
1 polymer ?
#
loop_
_entity_poly.entity_id
_entity_poly.type
_entity_poly.pdbx_seq_one_letter_code
_entity_poly.pdbx_strand_id
1 'polypeptide(L)'
;MMIKPYGDTLNDGKVQLSFTLPLDAGPLGLACAKEIAKGMGLPNPEVVHTEQMGEGFSFYVIYGSLPQGIDTDQVKVHAVQALTMTMAEIEALIRRHFVRELVFVGASTGTDAHTLGIDAIMNMKGYAGHYGLERYAGIRAYNLGSQVPNAELIRKAVAVDADVLLVSQTVTQKDVHLSNLVELVELLEAAGLRERFVLVCGGARISHELAMELGYDAGFGTGSFAEHVAAFAVQELIRRQGKADQ
;
A
#
# COMPACT_ATOMS: atom_id res chain seq x y z
N MET A 1 8.87 -24.47 -5.14
CA MET A 1 9.19 -25.24 -3.89
C MET A 1 8.00 -25.18 -2.94
N MET A 2 7.51 -26.32 -2.44
CA MET A 2 6.39 -26.37 -1.50
C MET A 2 6.84 -26.01 -0.07
N ILE A 3 6.32 -24.92 0.49
CA ILE A 3 6.66 -24.46 1.84
C ILE A 3 5.45 -24.57 2.77
N LYS A 4 5.70 -24.90 4.03
CA LYS A 4 4.70 -24.89 5.12
C LYS A 4 5.21 -24.09 6.31
N PRO A 5 4.30 -23.54 7.14
CA PRO A 5 4.67 -23.00 8.46
C PRO A 5 5.43 -24.02 9.29
N TYR A 6 6.32 -23.53 10.16
CA TYR A 6 7.20 -24.32 11.01
C TYR A 6 6.93 -23.99 12.48
N GLY A 7 6.78 -25.01 13.32
CA GLY A 7 6.74 -24.86 14.78
C GLY A 7 7.84 -25.63 15.52
N ASP A 8 8.03 -26.91 15.17
CA ASP A 8 8.95 -27.85 15.84
C ASP A 8 9.85 -28.57 14.83
N THR A 9 9.27 -29.13 13.75
CA THR A 9 9.99 -29.83 12.68
C THR A 9 9.72 -29.25 11.30
N LEU A 10 10.69 -29.37 10.39
CA LEU A 10 10.59 -28.80 9.04
C LEU A 10 9.34 -29.33 8.32
N ASN A 11 8.49 -28.42 7.85
CA ASN A 11 7.22 -28.69 7.18
C ASN A 11 6.10 -29.33 8.04
N ASP A 12 6.13 -29.19 9.36
CA ASP A 12 5.06 -29.68 10.25
C ASP A 12 3.73 -28.90 10.14
N GLY A 13 3.75 -27.74 9.48
CA GLY A 13 2.58 -26.90 9.26
C GLY A 13 2.05 -26.28 10.54
N LYS A 14 2.80 -26.31 11.65
CA LYS A 14 2.30 -25.79 12.93
C LYS A 14 2.12 -24.28 12.86
N VAL A 15 0.95 -23.82 13.27
CA VAL A 15 0.57 -22.40 13.31
C VAL A 15 -0.07 -22.07 14.65
N GLN A 16 0.14 -20.83 15.09
CA GLN A 16 -0.53 -20.24 16.22
C GLN A 16 -1.54 -19.21 15.73
N LEU A 17 -2.76 -19.30 16.24
CA LEU A 17 -3.82 -18.33 16.03
C LEU A 17 -4.30 -17.80 17.38
N SER A 18 -4.67 -16.53 17.44
CA SER A 18 -5.28 -15.94 18.63
C SER A 18 -6.44 -15.03 18.27
N PHE A 19 -7.52 -15.07 19.04
CA PHE A 19 -8.69 -14.22 18.85
C PHE A 19 -9.50 -14.09 20.14
N THR A 20 -10.46 -13.17 20.13
CA THR A 20 -11.40 -12.96 21.24
C THR A 20 -12.80 -13.35 20.81
N LEU A 21 -13.59 -13.96 21.70
CA LEU A 21 -15.00 -14.24 21.50
C LEU A 21 -15.84 -13.41 22.49
N PRO A 22 -17.04 -12.94 22.07
CA PRO A 22 -18.02 -12.31 22.96
C PRO A 22 -18.76 -13.39 23.78
N LEU A 23 -17.99 -14.20 24.50
CA LEU A 23 -18.45 -15.24 25.41
C LEU A 23 -17.60 -15.20 26.68
N ASP A 24 -18.13 -15.67 27.79
CA ASP A 24 -17.32 -15.93 28.98
C ASP A 24 -16.34 -17.08 28.76
N ALA A 25 -15.21 -17.02 29.46
CA ALA A 25 -14.18 -18.03 29.52
C ALA A 25 -14.75 -19.28 30.21
N GLY A 26 -15.35 -20.15 29.41
CA GLY A 26 -15.96 -21.38 29.88
C GLY A 26 -15.92 -22.50 28.83
N PRO A 27 -16.49 -23.67 29.15
CA PRO A 27 -16.51 -24.83 28.26
C PRO A 27 -17.13 -24.53 26.89
N LEU A 28 -18.15 -23.67 26.86
CA LEU A 28 -18.79 -23.24 25.61
C LEU A 28 -17.83 -22.44 24.74
N GLY A 29 -17.17 -21.42 25.29
CA GLY A 29 -16.20 -20.61 24.55
C GLY A 29 -15.00 -21.41 24.06
N LEU A 30 -14.50 -22.36 24.87
CA LEU A 30 -13.46 -23.32 24.44
C LEU A 30 -13.90 -24.18 23.25
N ALA A 31 -15.14 -24.69 23.27
CA ALA A 31 -15.68 -25.48 22.16
C ALA A 31 -15.86 -24.62 20.90
N CYS A 32 -16.44 -23.41 21.03
CA CYS A 32 -16.59 -22.46 19.93
C CYS A 32 -15.25 -22.08 19.31
N ALA A 33 -14.24 -21.82 20.13
CA ALA A 33 -12.90 -21.48 19.67
C ALA A 33 -12.27 -22.62 18.83
N LYS A 34 -12.46 -23.88 19.25
CA LYS A 34 -12.03 -25.05 18.47
C LYS A 34 -12.80 -25.20 17.15
N GLU A 35 -14.12 -25.02 17.16
CA GLU A 35 -14.92 -25.12 15.94
C GLU A 35 -14.57 -24.03 14.92
N ILE A 36 -14.29 -22.80 15.38
CA ILE A 36 -13.81 -21.72 14.52
C ILE A 36 -12.46 -22.10 13.88
N ALA A 37 -11.52 -22.62 14.67
CA ALA A 37 -10.23 -23.05 14.14
C ALA A 37 -10.37 -24.20 13.13
N LYS A 38 -11.29 -25.15 13.35
CA LYS A 38 -11.63 -26.18 12.36
C LYS A 38 -12.21 -25.57 11.09
N GLY A 39 -13.10 -24.59 11.22
CA GLY A 39 -13.70 -23.86 10.09
C GLY A 39 -12.68 -23.09 9.26
N MET A 40 -11.56 -22.67 9.86
CA MET A 40 -10.41 -22.07 9.18
C MET A 40 -9.50 -23.10 8.49
N GLY A 41 -9.84 -24.38 8.51
CA GLY A 41 -9.06 -25.45 7.89
C GLY A 41 -7.89 -25.96 8.73
N LEU A 42 -7.89 -25.71 10.05
CA LEU A 42 -6.91 -26.26 10.99
C LEU A 42 -7.44 -27.55 11.63
N PRO A 43 -7.08 -28.75 11.13
CA PRO A 43 -7.42 -30.01 11.77
C PRO A 43 -6.84 -30.10 13.18
N ASN A 44 -7.62 -30.71 14.08
CA ASN A 44 -7.25 -30.99 15.48
C ASN A 44 -6.67 -29.77 16.23
N PRO A 45 -7.42 -28.66 16.34
CA PRO A 45 -6.94 -27.48 17.03
C PRO A 45 -6.91 -27.68 18.55
N GLU A 46 -5.84 -27.20 19.18
CA GLU A 46 -5.63 -27.24 20.61
C GLU A 46 -5.63 -25.83 21.19
N VAL A 47 -6.55 -25.56 22.12
CA VAL A 47 -6.55 -24.31 22.86
C VAL A 47 -5.51 -24.43 23.97
N VAL A 48 -4.46 -23.63 23.91
CA VAL A 48 -3.35 -23.66 24.88
C VAL A 48 -3.47 -22.58 25.95
N HIS A 49 -4.24 -21.52 25.66
CA HIS A 49 -4.45 -20.43 26.59
C HIS A 49 -5.86 -19.88 26.47
N THR A 50 -6.43 -19.49 27.59
CA THR A 50 -7.75 -18.84 27.69
C THR A 50 -7.72 -17.84 28.82
N GLU A 51 -8.20 -16.63 28.56
CA GLU A 51 -8.25 -15.54 29.53
C GLU A 51 -9.58 -14.79 29.41
N GLN A 52 -10.20 -14.43 30.54
CA GLN A 52 -11.39 -13.58 30.55
C GLN A 52 -10.98 -12.11 30.30
N MET A 53 -11.57 -11.47 29.30
CA MET A 53 -11.30 -10.07 28.92
C MET A 53 -12.45 -9.13 29.29
N GLY A 54 -12.87 -9.14 30.56
CA GLY A 54 -14.04 -8.40 31.03
C GLY A 54 -15.34 -9.19 30.93
N GLU A 55 -16.49 -8.58 31.24
CA GLU A 55 -17.79 -9.27 31.29
C GLU A 55 -18.24 -9.71 29.88
N GLY A 56 -18.47 -11.00 29.68
CA GLY A 56 -18.95 -11.54 28.40
C GLY A 56 -17.90 -11.61 27.28
N PHE A 57 -16.60 -11.46 27.57
CA PHE A 57 -15.54 -11.61 26.58
C PHE A 57 -14.40 -12.49 27.07
N SER A 58 -13.83 -13.26 26.16
CA SER A 58 -12.70 -14.15 26.44
C SER A 58 -11.74 -14.26 25.26
N PHE A 59 -10.45 -14.25 25.58
CA PHE A 59 -9.35 -14.38 24.65
C PHE A 59 -8.83 -15.81 24.62
N TYR A 60 -8.46 -16.29 23.43
CA TYR A 60 -8.00 -17.66 23.19
C TYR A 60 -6.72 -17.64 22.36
N VAL A 61 -5.78 -18.53 22.72
CA VAL A 61 -4.63 -18.90 21.86
C VAL A 61 -4.76 -20.37 21.50
N ILE A 62 -4.66 -20.65 20.20
CA ILE A 62 -4.89 -21.96 19.60
C ILE A 62 -3.68 -22.35 18.76
N TYR A 63 -3.24 -23.59 18.91
CA TYR A 63 -2.32 -24.25 18.01
C TYR A 63 -3.07 -25.17 17.05
N GLY A 64 -2.69 -25.14 15.78
CA GLY A 64 -3.21 -26.03 14.75
C GLY A 64 -2.10 -26.47 13.79
N SER A 65 -2.42 -27.38 12.87
CA SER A 65 -1.54 -27.74 11.76
C SER A 65 -2.22 -27.39 10.45
N LEU A 66 -1.57 -26.60 9.61
CA LEU A 66 -2.02 -26.27 8.27
C LEU A 66 -1.61 -27.40 7.31
N PRO A 67 -2.56 -28.18 6.77
CA PRO A 67 -2.24 -29.33 5.92
C PRO A 67 -1.75 -28.90 4.54
N GLN A 68 -2.15 -27.71 4.08
CA GLN A 68 -1.78 -27.16 2.78
C GLN A 68 -0.42 -26.44 2.86
N GLY A 69 0.38 -26.60 1.81
CA GLY A 69 1.59 -25.80 1.60
C GLY A 69 1.39 -24.82 0.45
N ILE A 70 2.30 -23.87 0.34
CA ILE A 70 2.34 -22.91 -0.78
C ILE A 70 3.46 -23.31 -1.72
N ASP A 71 3.16 -23.44 -3.01
CA ASP A 71 4.20 -23.58 -4.02
C ASP A 71 4.78 -22.21 -4.37
N THR A 72 5.99 -21.96 -3.90
CA THR A 72 6.73 -20.71 -4.16
C THR A 72 6.90 -20.39 -5.64
N ASP A 73 6.88 -21.38 -6.53
CA ASP A 73 7.04 -21.16 -7.97
C ASP A 73 5.76 -20.58 -8.61
N GLN A 74 4.61 -20.72 -7.92
CA GLN A 74 3.31 -20.19 -8.36
C GLN A 74 2.98 -18.84 -7.70
N VAL A 75 3.74 -18.44 -6.68
CA VAL A 75 3.55 -17.15 -6.02
C VAL A 75 4.20 -16.06 -6.88
N LYS A 76 3.37 -15.25 -7.54
CA LYS A 76 3.85 -14.06 -8.24
C LYS A 76 4.13 -12.96 -7.23
N VAL A 77 5.39 -12.83 -6.81
CA VAL A 77 5.83 -11.68 -6.02
C VAL A 77 5.99 -10.49 -6.97
N HIS A 78 4.96 -9.66 -7.07
CA HIS A 78 5.03 -8.37 -7.76
C HIS A 78 5.70 -7.34 -6.84
N ALA A 79 6.97 -7.58 -6.50
CA ALA A 79 7.81 -6.50 -6.01
C ALA A 79 7.90 -5.48 -7.16
N VAL A 80 7.68 -4.21 -6.86
CA VAL A 80 7.93 -3.13 -7.81
C VAL A 80 9.38 -3.29 -8.25
N GLN A 81 9.60 -3.83 -9.46
CA GLN A 81 10.91 -3.85 -10.11
C GLN A 81 11.24 -2.43 -10.59
N ALA A 82 11.12 -1.44 -9.70
CA ALA A 82 11.77 -0.18 -9.91
C ALA A 82 13.25 -0.52 -9.74
N LEU A 83 13.96 -0.60 -10.87
CA LEU A 83 15.41 -0.44 -10.88
C LEU A 83 15.72 0.71 -9.94
N THR A 84 16.37 0.41 -8.81
CA THR A 84 16.71 1.43 -7.81
C THR A 84 17.68 2.40 -8.47
N MET A 85 17.16 3.50 -8.97
CA MET A 85 17.92 4.58 -9.56
C MET A 85 18.31 5.56 -8.47
N THR A 86 19.52 6.06 -8.53
CA THR A 86 19.96 7.19 -7.71
C THR A 86 19.29 8.48 -8.17
N MET A 87 19.23 9.47 -7.28
CA MET A 87 18.73 10.82 -7.61
C MET A 87 19.39 11.39 -8.88
N ALA A 88 20.72 11.24 -9.01
CA ALA A 88 21.47 11.75 -10.17
C ALA A 88 21.08 11.04 -11.48
N GLU A 89 20.81 9.74 -11.45
CA GLU A 89 20.34 8.98 -12.61
C GLU A 89 18.93 9.41 -13.02
N ILE A 90 18.05 9.65 -12.04
CA ILE A 90 16.68 10.14 -12.29
C ILE A 90 16.74 11.54 -12.91
N GLU A 91 17.53 12.46 -12.36
CA GLU A 91 17.72 13.80 -12.91
C GLU A 91 18.29 13.77 -14.33
N ALA A 92 19.27 12.88 -14.58
CA ALA A 92 19.82 12.70 -15.92
C ALA A 92 18.77 12.15 -16.91
N LEU A 93 17.92 11.23 -16.46
CA LEU A 93 16.84 10.68 -17.25
C LEU A 93 15.80 11.77 -17.60
N ILE A 94 15.42 12.60 -16.62
CA ILE A 94 14.51 13.73 -16.84
C ILE A 94 15.10 14.69 -17.87
N ARG A 95 16.35 15.13 -17.68
CA ARG A 95 17.03 16.05 -18.62
C ARG A 95 17.14 15.51 -20.04
N ARG A 96 17.22 14.19 -20.22
CA ARG A 96 17.36 13.56 -21.53
C ARG A 96 16.02 13.44 -22.27
N HIS A 97 14.92 13.26 -21.56
CA HIS A 97 13.61 12.95 -22.15
C HIS A 97 12.61 14.11 -22.10
N PHE A 98 12.79 15.07 -21.20
CA PHE A 98 11.84 16.16 -20.97
C PHE A 98 12.53 17.52 -21.10
N VAL A 99 11.86 18.43 -21.80
CA VAL A 99 12.31 19.82 -21.99
C VAL A 99 11.82 20.77 -20.89
N ARG A 100 10.87 20.31 -20.06
CA ARG A 100 10.31 21.05 -18.94
C ARG A 100 10.43 20.25 -17.65
N GLU A 101 10.28 20.93 -16.51
CA GLU A 101 10.15 20.27 -15.22
C GLU A 101 8.88 19.39 -15.20
N LEU A 102 9.01 18.23 -14.57
CA LEU A 102 7.89 17.36 -14.27
C LEU A 102 7.19 17.85 -13.01
N VAL A 103 5.87 17.97 -13.08
CA VAL A 103 5.06 18.54 -12.00
C VAL A 103 4.38 17.41 -11.23
N PHE A 104 4.74 17.28 -9.96
CA PHE A 104 4.17 16.31 -9.02
C PHE A 104 3.25 17.05 -8.05
N VAL A 105 2.02 16.58 -7.89
CA VAL A 105 1.10 17.09 -6.87
C VAL A 105 0.75 15.95 -5.93
N GLY A 106 0.92 16.16 -4.64
CA GLY A 106 0.67 15.12 -3.65
C GLY A 106 -0.12 15.60 -2.44
N ALA A 107 -0.89 14.68 -1.85
CA ALA A 107 -1.69 14.95 -0.67
C ALA A 107 -2.02 13.66 0.10
N SER A 108 -2.26 13.78 1.40
CA SER A 108 -3.08 12.80 2.13
C SER A 108 -4.55 13.19 1.96
N THR A 109 -5.30 12.40 1.19
CA THR A 109 -6.66 12.78 0.77
C THR A 109 -7.75 12.27 1.70
N GLY A 110 -8.96 12.81 1.52
CA GLY A 110 -10.13 12.46 2.30
C GLY A 110 -10.08 13.05 3.70
N THR A 111 -10.37 12.22 4.72
CA THR A 111 -10.34 12.65 6.12
C THR A 111 -9.01 12.35 6.82
N ASP A 112 -8.03 11.80 6.11
CA ASP A 112 -6.77 11.35 6.69
C ASP A 112 -5.84 12.53 7.02
N ALA A 113 -5.53 12.69 8.32
CA ALA A 113 -4.67 13.74 8.84
C ALA A 113 -3.17 13.40 8.81
N HIS A 114 -2.79 12.16 8.49
CA HIS A 114 -1.40 11.70 8.58
C HIS A 114 -0.59 12.18 7.37
N THR A 115 0.34 13.12 7.58
CA THR A 115 1.21 13.65 6.51
C THR A 115 2.58 13.01 6.44
N LEU A 116 3.07 12.38 7.51
CA LEU A 116 4.48 11.94 7.58
C LEU A 116 4.91 11.07 6.40
N GLY A 117 4.02 10.23 5.89
CA GLY A 117 4.28 9.40 4.71
C GLY A 117 4.47 10.23 3.43
N ILE A 118 3.55 11.15 3.13
CA ILE A 118 3.66 12.01 1.94
C ILE A 118 4.81 13.01 2.08
N ASP A 119 5.03 13.55 3.28
CA ASP A 119 6.13 14.46 3.60
C ASP A 119 7.50 13.80 3.43
N ALA A 120 7.63 12.51 3.77
CA ALA A 120 8.84 11.73 3.56
C ALA A 120 9.22 11.60 2.08
N ILE A 121 8.22 11.61 1.19
CA ILE A 121 8.42 11.52 -0.25
C ILE A 121 8.62 12.90 -0.86
N MET A 122 7.84 13.91 -0.45
CA MET A 122 7.81 15.20 -1.14
C MET A 122 8.86 16.20 -0.63
N ASN A 123 9.04 16.32 0.69
CA ASN A 123 9.79 17.43 1.26
C ASN A 123 11.29 17.37 0.95
N MET A 124 11.95 18.52 0.83
CA MET A 124 13.40 18.67 0.55
C MET A 124 14.33 17.78 1.39
N LYS A 125 13.99 17.55 2.66
CA LYS A 125 14.79 16.69 3.57
C LYS A 125 14.60 15.20 3.28
N GLY A 126 13.42 14.82 2.81
CA GLY A 126 12.97 13.43 2.70
C GLY A 126 13.03 12.67 4.03
N TYR A 127 13.41 11.39 3.97
CA TYR A 127 13.38 10.48 5.12
C TYR A 127 14.56 9.50 5.12
N ALA A 128 15.13 9.26 6.30
CA ALA A 128 16.21 8.29 6.51
C ALA A 128 17.44 8.44 5.57
N GLY A 129 17.78 9.66 5.16
CA GLY A 129 18.90 9.94 4.24
C GLY A 129 18.53 9.90 2.76
N HIS A 130 17.30 9.52 2.44
CA HIS A 130 16.72 9.58 1.10
C HIS A 130 16.02 10.92 0.92
N TYR A 131 16.54 11.76 0.03
CA TYR A 131 15.98 13.10 -0.21
C TYR A 131 14.62 13.03 -0.91
N GLY A 132 13.71 13.94 -0.56
CA GLY A 132 12.39 14.02 -1.19
C GLY A 132 12.39 14.75 -2.52
N LEU A 133 11.27 14.65 -3.23
CA LEU A 133 11.06 15.10 -4.61
C LEU A 133 11.35 16.59 -4.83
N GLU A 134 11.11 17.45 -3.84
CA GLU A 134 11.46 18.89 -3.90
C GLU A 134 12.95 19.14 -4.14
N ARG A 135 13.83 18.16 -3.84
CA ARG A 135 15.27 18.28 -4.03
C ARG A 135 15.75 17.90 -5.43
N TYR A 136 14.95 17.18 -6.20
CA TYR A 136 15.34 16.61 -7.49
C TYR A 136 15.35 17.71 -8.56
N ALA A 137 16.48 17.87 -9.26
CA ALA A 137 16.54 18.78 -10.40
C ALA A 137 15.60 18.30 -11.53
N GLY A 138 14.75 19.20 -12.03
CA GLY A 138 13.77 18.86 -13.06
C GLY A 138 12.43 18.34 -12.52
N ILE A 139 12.24 18.31 -11.20
CA ILE A 139 10.95 18.02 -10.57
C ILE A 139 10.45 19.26 -9.83
N ARG A 140 9.18 19.61 -10.05
CA ARG A 140 8.45 20.60 -9.27
C ARG A 140 7.37 19.90 -8.45
N ALA A 141 7.54 19.86 -7.13
CA ALA A 141 6.63 19.19 -6.22
C ALA A 141 5.69 20.19 -5.52
N TYR A 142 4.39 19.88 -5.47
CA TYR A 142 3.37 20.60 -4.72
C TYR A 142 2.73 19.68 -3.69
N ASN A 143 3.18 19.78 -2.44
CA ASN A 143 2.58 19.07 -1.31
C ASN A 143 1.39 19.88 -0.77
N LEU A 144 0.18 19.31 -0.83
CA LEU A 144 -1.05 19.94 -0.33
C LEU A 144 -1.34 19.61 1.14
N GLY A 145 -0.51 18.79 1.78
CA GLY A 145 -0.70 18.39 3.17
C GLY A 145 -1.76 17.30 3.33
N SER A 146 -2.54 17.39 4.41
CA SER A 146 -3.54 16.38 4.78
C SER A 146 -4.98 16.86 4.70
N GLN A 147 -5.90 15.91 4.80
CA GLN A 147 -7.34 16.09 4.74
C GLN A 147 -7.81 16.83 3.48
N VAL A 148 -7.14 16.56 2.35
CA VAL A 148 -7.44 17.22 1.07
C VAL A 148 -8.56 16.46 0.35
N PRO A 149 -9.69 17.09 0.01
CA PRO A 149 -10.73 16.44 -0.78
C PRO A 149 -10.20 16.03 -2.17
N ASN A 150 -10.63 14.86 -2.68
CA ASN A 150 -10.20 14.35 -3.99
C ASN A 150 -10.44 15.38 -5.13
N ALA A 151 -11.60 16.05 -5.12
CA ALA A 151 -11.90 17.10 -6.08
C ALA A 151 -10.94 18.31 -6.01
N GLU A 152 -10.41 18.63 -4.81
CA GLU A 152 -9.44 19.71 -4.65
C GLU A 152 -8.05 19.33 -5.18
N LEU A 153 -7.63 18.09 -4.91
CA LEU A 153 -6.41 17.53 -5.50
C LEU A 153 -6.45 17.60 -7.04
N ILE A 154 -7.56 17.15 -7.64
CA ILE A 154 -7.75 17.20 -9.10
C ILE A 154 -7.72 18.65 -9.62
N ARG A 155 -8.45 19.57 -8.96
CA ARG A 155 -8.46 20.99 -9.35
C ARG A 155 -7.05 21.58 -9.33
N LYS A 156 -6.28 21.31 -8.28
CA LYS A 156 -4.89 21.77 -8.20
C LYS A 156 -4.05 21.17 -9.32
N ALA A 157 -4.15 19.86 -9.54
CA ALA A 157 -3.40 19.15 -10.56
C ALA A 157 -3.62 19.72 -11.96
N VAL A 158 -4.88 20.01 -12.31
CA VAL A 158 -5.22 20.66 -13.59
C VAL A 158 -4.66 22.08 -13.64
N ALA A 159 -4.77 22.86 -12.55
CA ALA A 159 -4.33 24.24 -12.51
C ALA A 159 -2.80 24.41 -12.64
N VAL A 160 -2.02 23.44 -12.18
CA VAL A 160 -0.55 23.46 -12.29
C VAL A 160 0.00 22.60 -13.43
N ASP A 161 -0.87 22.05 -14.27
CA ASP A 161 -0.52 21.11 -15.35
C ASP A 161 0.35 19.94 -14.85
N ALA A 162 -0.16 19.24 -13.82
CA ALA A 162 0.53 18.13 -13.20
C ALA A 162 0.75 16.96 -14.18
N ASP A 163 1.88 16.28 -14.02
CA ASP A 163 2.21 15.04 -14.72
C ASP A 163 1.91 13.82 -13.83
N VAL A 164 2.08 13.99 -12.52
CA VAL A 164 1.99 12.91 -11.53
C VAL A 164 1.14 13.34 -10.34
N LEU A 165 0.22 12.46 -9.94
CA LEU A 165 -0.60 12.58 -8.74
C LEU A 165 -0.15 11.56 -7.69
N LEU A 166 0.20 12.03 -6.50
CA LEU A 166 0.61 11.20 -5.37
C LEU A 166 -0.44 11.26 -4.26
N VAL A 167 -0.98 10.11 -3.86
CA VAL A 167 -2.00 10.04 -2.81
C VAL A 167 -1.52 9.18 -1.66
N SER A 168 -1.54 9.73 -0.45
CA SER A 168 -1.22 8.96 0.75
C SER A 168 -2.47 8.60 1.54
N GLN A 169 -2.55 7.34 1.98
CA GLN A 169 -3.61 6.83 2.86
C GLN A 169 -3.01 5.97 3.98
N THR A 170 -3.32 6.29 5.21
CA THR A 170 -2.84 5.61 6.42
C THR A 170 -3.99 4.97 7.20
N VAL A 171 -5.15 5.64 7.27
CA VAL A 171 -6.31 5.15 8.03
C VAL A 171 -7.06 4.08 7.26
N THR A 172 -7.07 2.85 7.78
CA THR A 172 -7.71 1.69 7.12
C THR A 172 -9.00 1.23 7.80
N GLN A 173 -9.46 1.91 8.84
CA GLN A 173 -10.66 1.51 9.57
C GLN A 173 -11.89 1.48 8.65
N LYS A 174 -12.62 0.36 8.66
CA LYS A 174 -13.79 0.12 7.79
C LYS A 174 -13.49 0.35 6.30
N ASP A 175 -12.26 0.07 5.88
CA ASP A 175 -11.83 0.18 4.49
C ASP A 175 -12.00 1.58 3.87
N VAL A 176 -11.96 2.63 4.71
CA VAL A 176 -12.12 4.02 4.26
C VAL A 176 -11.10 4.43 3.22
N HIS A 177 -9.84 3.98 3.37
CA HIS A 177 -8.78 4.16 2.37
C HIS A 177 -9.17 3.61 0.99
N LEU A 178 -9.79 2.43 0.89
CA LEU A 178 -10.21 1.85 -0.38
C LEU A 178 -11.29 2.70 -1.03
N SER A 179 -12.32 3.05 -0.25
CA SER A 179 -13.43 3.87 -0.74
C SER A 179 -12.94 5.22 -1.28
N ASN A 180 -12.03 5.88 -0.55
CA ASN A 180 -11.45 7.16 -0.94
C ASN A 180 -10.52 7.05 -2.18
N LEU A 181 -9.76 5.95 -2.30
CA LEU A 181 -8.92 5.71 -3.47
C LEU A 181 -9.75 5.42 -4.73
N VAL A 182 -10.83 4.65 -4.61
CA VAL A 182 -11.79 4.38 -5.70
C VAL A 182 -12.48 5.68 -6.13
N GLU A 183 -12.98 6.48 -5.18
CA GLU A 183 -13.63 7.76 -5.47
C GLU A 183 -12.73 8.67 -6.31
N LEU A 184 -11.43 8.75 -6.01
CA LEU A 184 -10.51 9.57 -6.80
C LEU A 184 -10.41 9.10 -8.25
N VAL A 185 -10.32 7.79 -8.47
CA VAL A 185 -10.24 7.20 -9.82
C VAL A 185 -11.54 7.46 -10.58
N GLU A 186 -12.70 7.23 -9.95
CA GLU A 186 -14.01 7.50 -10.54
C GLU A 186 -14.16 8.99 -10.91
N LEU A 187 -13.71 9.91 -10.07
CA LEU A 187 -13.74 11.35 -10.36
C LEU A 187 -12.82 11.71 -11.55
N LEU A 188 -11.64 11.10 -11.64
CA LEU A 188 -10.72 11.30 -12.76
C LEU A 188 -11.28 10.72 -14.06
N GLU A 189 -11.91 9.55 -14.03
CA GLU A 189 -12.56 8.93 -15.19
C GLU A 189 -13.77 9.73 -15.66
N ALA A 190 -14.64 10.14 -14.73
CA ALA A 190 -15.80 10.97 -15.03
C ALA A 190 -15.42 12.32 -15.64
N ALA A 191 -14.26 12.87 -15.27
CA ALA A 191 -13.70 14.09 -15.85
C ALA A 191 -12.92 13.85 -17.16
N GLY A 192 -12.72 12.60 -17.59
CA GLY A 192 -11.90 12.26 -18.76
C GLY A 192 -10.41 12.56 -18.57
N LEU A 193 -9.94 12.60 -17.32
CA LEU A 193 -8.58 13.00 -16.95
C LEU A 193 -7.69 11.84 -16.49
N ARG A 194 -8.23 10.63 -16.30
CA ARG A 194 -7.47 9.48 -15.76
C ARG A 194 -6.18 9.19 -16.52
N GLU A 195 -6.24 9.16 -17.85
CA GLU A 195 -5.07 8.87 -18.71
C GLU A 195 -4.02 9.99 -18.74
N ARG A 196 -4.41 11.21 -18.36
CA ARG A 196 -3.51 12.39 -18.36
C ARG A 196 -2.42 12.30 -17.30
N PHE A 197 -2.72 11.69 -16.16
CA PHE A 197 -1.82 11.67 -15.01
C PHE A 197 -1.25 10.27 -14.79
N VAL A 198 0.02 10.21 -14.35
CA VAL A 198 0.53 9.03 -13.65
C VAL A 198 0.01 9.10 -12.22
N LEU A 199 -0.83 8.15 -11.84
CA LEU A 199 -1.54 8.11 -10.58
C LEU A 199 -0.91 7.07 -9.66
N VAL A 200 -0.36 7.53 -8.54
CA VAL A 200 0.36 6.71 -7.58
C VAL A 200 -0.28 6.85 -6.20
N CYS A 201 -0.53 5.73 -5.53
CA CYS A 201 -0.95 5.73 -4.14
C CYS A 201 0.11 5.11 -3.23
N GLY A 202 0.07 5.47 -1.95
CA GLY A 202 0.99 4.92 -0.96
C GLY A 202 0.44 4.98 0.45
N GLY A 203 0.99 4.15 1.32
CA GLY A 203 0.47 4.00 2.67
C GLY A 203 0.96 2.76 3.39
N ALA A 204 0.84 2.74 4.71
CA ALA A 204 1.35 1.63 5.52
C ALA A 204 0.72 0.26 5.17
N ARG A 205 -0.50 0.28 4.61
CA ARG A 205 -1.26 -0.92 4.20
C ARG A 205 -1.53 -0.98 2.70
N ILE A 206 -0.85 -0.15 1.90
CA ILE A 206 -0.97 -0.17 0.44
C ILE A 206 0.08 -1.10 -0.15
N SER A 207 -0.36 -2.08 -0.93
CA SER A 207 0.50 -2.90 -1.78
C SER A 207 0.42 -2.42 -3.23
N HIS A 208 1.42 -2.77 -4.03
CA HIS A 208 1.40 -2.47 -5.47
C HIS A 208 0.23 -3.18 -6.17
N GLU A 209 -0.04 -4.44 -5.82
CA GLU A 209 -1.14 -5.23 -6.36
C GLU A 209 -2.50 -4.56 -6.10
N LEU A 210 -2.76 -4.16 -4.85
CA LEU A 210 -3.98 -3.44 -4.49
C LEU A 210 -4.13 -2.16 -5.30
N ALA A 211 -3.05 -1.39 -5.47
CA ALA A 211 -3.10 -0.16 -6.25
C ALA A 211 -3.50 -0.43 -7.72
N MET A 212 -2.90 -1.45 -8.34
CA MET A 212 -3.22 -1.85 -9.71
C MET A 212 -4.68 -2.28 -9.86
N GLU A 213 -5.22 -3.05 -8.90
CA GLU A 213 -6.63 -3.46 -8.89
C GLU A 213 -7.59 -2.27 -8.78
N LEU A 214 -7.20 -1.24 -8.03
CA LEU A 214 -8.00 -0.02 -7.85
C LEU A 214 -7.86 0.97 -9.04
N GLY A 215 -7.09 0.64 -10.07
CA GLY A 215 -6.90 1.50 -11.24
C GLY A 215 -5.80 2.56 -11.08
N TYR A 216 -4.87 2.38 -10.15
CA TYR A 216 -3.65 3.20 -10.03
C TYR A 216 -2.52 2.59 -10.87
N ASP A 217 -1.52 3.41 -11.18
CA ASP A 217 -0.35 2.99 -11.95
C ASP A 217 0.72 2.32 -11.06
N ALA A 218 0.80 2.72 -9.78
CA ALA A 218 1.60 2.03 -8.78
C ALA A 218 1.14 2.29 -7.34
N GLY A 219 1.39 1.30 -6.48
CA GLY A 219 1.24 1.39 -5.03
C GLY A 219 2.59 1.28 -4.31
N PHE A 220 2.82 2.14 -3.30
CA PHE A 220 4.02 2.13 -2.47
C PHE A 220 3.70 1.92 -0.99
N GLY A 221 4.20 0.81 -0.44
CA GLY A 221 4.06 0.46 0.97
C GLY A 221 5.18 1.01 1.86
N THR A 222 5.26 0.52 3.10
CA THR A 222 6.37 0.81 4.02
C THR A 222 7.72 0.44 3.42
N GLY A 223 8.75 1.26 3.64
CA GLY A 223 10.09 1.05 3.09
C GLY A 223 10.28 1.63 1.68
N SER A 224 9.29 2.34 1.16
CA SER A 224 9.40 3.10 -0.09
C SER A 224 9.96 4.50 0.18
N PHE A 225 10.85 4.97 -0.70
CA PHE A 225 11.47 6.30 -0.63
C PHE A 225 11.20 7.08 -1.92
N ALA A 226 11.55 8.37 -1.93
CA ALA A 226 11.24 9.26 -3.03
C ALA A 226 11.86 8.82 -4.37
N GLU A 227 13.06 8.23 -4.36
CA GLU A 227 13.69 7.70 -5.57
C GLU A 227 12.90 6.55 -6.20
N HIS A 228 12.24 5.71 -5.38
CA HIS A 228 11.42 4.62 -5.90
C HIS A 228 10.19 5.17 -6.63
N VAL A 229 9.55 6.19 -6.02
CA VAL A 229 8.39 6.88 -6.60
C VAL A 229 8.79 7.64 -7.86
N ALA A 230 9.89 8.38 -7.81
CA ALA A 230 10.39 9.16 -8.96
C ALA A 230 10.84 8.26 -10.11
N ALA A 231 11.60 7.19 -9.84
CA ALA A 231 12.06 6.26 -10.86
C ALA A 231 10.88 5.64 -11.61
N PHE A 232 9.85 5.16 -10.87
CA PHE A 232 8.64 4.64 -11.47
C PHE A 232 7.91 5.70 -12.32
N ALA A 233 7.63 6.86 -11.73
CA ALA A 233 6.82 7.90 -12.39
C ALA A 233 7.49 8.43 -13.66
N VAL A 234 8.81 8.68 -13.64
CA VAL A 234 9.56 9.16 -14.80
C VAL A 234 9.58 8.10 -15.92
N GLN A 235 9.83 6.83 -15.59
CA GLN A 235 9.80 5.75 -16.58
C GLN A 235 8.41 5.57 -17.19
N GLU A 236 7.36 5.66 -16.37
CA GLU A 236 5.98 5.53 -16.83
C GLU A 236 5.58 6.70 -17.75
N LEU A 237 5.98 7.93 -17.43
CA LEU A 237 5.78 9.09 -18.31
C LEU A 237 6.47 8.91 -19.67
N ILE A 238 7.73 8.42 -19.67
CA ILE A 238 8.47 8.11 -20.91
C ILE A 238 7.74 7.04 -21.73
N ARG A 239 7.25 5.99 -21.06
CA ARG A 239 6.50 4.90 -21.71
C ARG A 239 5.22 5.41 -22.37
N ARG A 240 4.51 6.35 -21.73
CA ARG A 240 3.30 6.97 -22.29
C ARG A 240 3.59 7.88 -23.47
N GLN A 241 4.67 8.67 -23.43
CA GLN A 241 5.11 9.47 -24.59
C GLN A 241 5.40 8.58 -25.79
N GLY A 242 6.16 7.48 -25.60
CA GLY A 242 6.49 6.55 -26.68
C GLY A 242 5.29 5.81 -27.29
N LYS A 243 4.14 5.79 -26.63
CA LYS A 243 2.86 5.29 -27.17
C LYS A 243 2.05 6.35 -27.90
N ALA A 244 2.20 7.62 -27.54
CA ALA A 244 1.51 8.74 -28.20
C ALA A 244 2.18 9.13 -29.53
N ASP A 245 3.48 8.83 -29.67
CA ASP A 245 4.27 9.06 -30.88
C ASP A 245 4.17 7.91 -31.93
N GLN A 246 3.33 6.89 -31.68
CA GLN A 246 3.02 5.78 -32.61
C GLN A 246 1.61 5.92 -33.17
#